data_AF-A0A3M1NXZ3-F1
#
_entry.id   AF-A0A3M1NXZ3-F1
#
_cell.length_a   1.000
_cell.length_b   1.000
_cell.length_c   1.000
_cell.angle_alpha   90.00
_cell.angle_beta   90.00
_cell.angle_gamma   90.00
#
_symmetry.space_group_name_H-M   'P 1'
#
loop_
_entity.id
_entity.type
_entity.pdbx_description
1 polymer ?
#
loop_
_entity_poly.entity_id
_entity_poly.type
_entity_poly.pdbx_seq_one_letter_code
_entity_poly.pdbx_strand_id
1 'polypeptide(L)'
;TDFTLSTKITRVTVDIRENLRLFGLRETLALIESEALTIAERPLTAPVSGDAFDVPPLDPPFAGGQTIIVTGKRSEEDEDTVSETAVVKAVTDHGTHQTVTLENELTNAYVRTTVTIYGNVVPGTHGETVHEVLGGGDGSKKNQTFTLKKKPLTYVSAATASGTESTLVIRVNGVRWDEAPSLFEAGPEDTVYTVRINDDAEATVIFGDGVHGARLPTGQENVTAAYRAGLGLDGEVDAGQLSLLMTRPYGIDGVVNPLPADGAADPETTEEARTNAPRTVLTLDRIVSLRDFEDFARAFTGIGKAQATPIFNGETYLVHLTLADVTGDAVVPPLLDNLRAAIDDARDPSVEVVLASADTRTFRLEATILYDPAYVPEDLQSEAETALHDAFSFDARAFAQPVTAAEILRVLHDLDGVVAVDLNALYLDDVGGGFSAVLPAER
;
A
#
# COMPACT_ATOMS: atom_id res chain seq x y z
N THR A 1 41.56 -76.92 1.12
CA THR A 1 40.48 -76.10 1.69
C THR A 1 41.11 -74.81 2.15
N ASP A 2 41.12 -73.81 1.28
CA ASP A 2 41.50 -72.43 1.59
C ASP A 2 41.17 -71.62 0.36
N PHE A 3 40.28 -70.63 0.47
CA PHE A 3 40.33 -69.32 -0.20
C PHE A 3 39.19 -68.47 0.38
N THR A 4 39.41 -67.98 1.59
CA THR A 4 38.78 -66.75 2.09
C THR A 4 39.36 -65.57 1.31
N LEU A 5 38.57 -65.02 0.38
CA LEU A 5 38.81 -63.71 -0.23
C LEU A 5 37.59 -62.83 0.08
N SER A 6 37.75 -61.93 1.04
CA SER A 6 36.79 -60.85 1.29
C SER A 6 37.20 -59.66 0.42
N THR A 7 36.58 -59.52 -0.74
CA THR A 7 36.71 -58.33 -1.59
C THR A 7 35.31 -57.86 -1.97
N LYS A 8 35.14 -56.56 -2.22
CA LYS A 8 33.88 -56.03 -2.75
C LYS A 8 33.71 -56.57 -4.18
N ILE A 9 32.79 -57.52 -4.34
CA ILE A 9 32.40 -58.07 -5.64
C ILE A 9 31.18 -57.32 -6.18
N THR A 10 31.34 -56.70 -7.35
CA THR A 10 30.22 -56.15 -8.12
C THR A 10 29.64 -57.28 -8.97
N ARG A 11 28.38 -57.64 -8.71
CA ARG A 11 27.65 -58.59 -9.56
C ARG A 11 26.97 -57.81 -10.68
N VAL A 12 27.44 -57.99 -11.91
CA VAL A 12 26.78 -57.48 -13.12
C VAL A 12 25.77 -58.54 -13.56
N THR A 13 24.52 -58.13 -13.75
CA THR A 13 23.48 -58.98 -14.34
C THR A 13 23.18 -58.44 -15.73
N VAL A 14 23.19 -59.31 -16.73
CA VAL A 14 22.84 -58.92 -18.10
C VAL A 14 21.32 -58.89 -18.21
N ASP A 15 20.77 -57.80 -18.72
CA ASP A 15 19.31 -57.60 -18.84
C ASP A 15 18.69 -58.30 -20.07
N ILE A 16 19.51 -58.99 -20.88
CA ILE A 16 19.05 -59.80 -22.01
C ILE A 16 19.09 -61.28 -21.65
N ARG A 17 18.04 -62.03 -22.03
CA ARG A 17 17.98 -63.49 -21.85
C ARG A 17 18.15 -64.28 -23.15
N GLU A 18 18.16 -63.59 -24.29
CA GLU A 18 18.25 -64.20 -25.60
C GLU A 18 19.68 -64.61 -25.94
N ASN A 19 19.84 -65.76 -26.60
CA ASN A 19 21.11 -66.27 -27.13
C ASN A 19 22.27 -66.44 -26.12
N LEU A 20 22.03 -66.27 -24.81
CA LEU A 20 23.05 -66.48 -23.76
C LEU A 20 23.70 -67.87 -23.82
N ARG A 21 22.96 -68.89 -24.30
CA ARG A 21 23.46 -70.26 -24.51
C ARG A 21 24.61 -70.36 -25.52
N LEU A 22 24.81 -69.33 -26.36
CA LEU A 22 25.91 -69.27 -27.34
C LEU A 22 27.24 -68.84 -26.69
N PHE A 23 27.21 -68.39 -25.43
CA PHE A 23 28.37 -67.84 -24.72
C PHE A 23 28.77 -68.77 -23.56
N GLY A 24 29.88 -69.49 -23.72
CA GLY A 24 30.42 -70.38 -22.70
C GLY A 24 31.05 -69.62 -21.54
N LEU A 25 30.81 -70.07 -20.29
CA LEU A 25 31.26 -69.44 -19.04
C LEU A 25 32.79 -69.25 -18.88
N ARG A 26 33.60 -69.87 -19.73
CA ARG A 26 35.08 -69.79 -19.68
C ARG A 26 35.72 -69.45 -21.02
N GLU A 27 34.91 -69.28 -22.07
CA GLU A 27 35.36 -69.04 -23.45
C GLU A 27 34.89 -67.67 -23.96
N THR A 28 34.04 -66.98 -23.19
CA THR A 28 33.50 -65.68 -23.56
C THR A 28 34.23 -64.56 -22.84
N LEU A 29 34.74 -63.60 -23.60
CA LEU A 29 35.25 -62.34 -23.08
C LEU A 29 34.12 -61.30 -23.12
N ALA A 30 33.75 -60.76 -21.96
CA ALA A 30 32.86 -59.61 -21.89
C ALA A 30 33.70 -58.33 -21.86
N LEU A 31 33.56 -57.47 -22.87
CA LEU A 31 34.11 -56.12 -22.86
C LEU A 31 33.06 -55.22 -22.22
N ILE A 32 33.36 -54.72 -21.03
CA ILE A 32 32.44 -53.88 -20.26
C ILE A 32 33.09 -52.50 -20.16
N GLU A 33 32.39 -51.48 -20.61
CA GLU A 33 32.74 -50.08 -20.43
C GLU A 33 31.64 -49.41 -19.61
N SER A 34 32.02 -48.60 -18.64
CA SER A 34 31.08 -47.80 -17.87
C SER A 34 30.91 -46.44 -18.53
N GLU A 35 29.68 -46.10 -18.88
CA GLU A 35 29.32 -44.74 -19.27
C GLU A 35 28.65 -44.04 -18.09
N ALA A 36 29.17 -42.86 -17.72
CA ALA A 36 28.52 -42.02 -16.72
C ALA A 36 27.31 -41.36 -17.36
N LEU A 37 26.11 -41.77 -16.93
CA LEU A 37 24.88 -41.11 -17.37
C LEU A 37 24.74 -39.76 -16.67
N THR A 38 24.44 -38.72 -17.44
CA THR A 38 24.06 -37.42 -16.87
C THR A 38 22.71 -37.57 -16.17
N ILE A 39 22.71 -37.42 -14.83
CA ILE A 39 21.48 -37.36 -14.06
C ILE A 39 20.75 -36.08 -14.47
N ALA A 40 19.53 -36.22 -15.01
CA ALA A 40 18.68 -35.06 -15.27
C ALA A 40 18.27 -34.44 -13.94
N GLU A 41 18.36 -33.11 -13.85
CA GLU A 41 17.87 -32.39 -12.68
C GLU A 41 16.35 -32.58 -12.56
N ARG A 42 15.88 -32.85 -11.34
CA ARG A 42 14.45 -33.00 -11.09
C ARG A 42 13.79 -31.63 -11.22
N PRO A 43 12.74 -31.47 -12.05
CA PRO A 43 12.08 -30.18 -12.20
C PRO A 43 11.48 -29.72 -10.87
N LEU A 44 11.73 -28.46 -10.52
CA LEU A 44 11.11 -27.82 -9.38
C LEU A 44 9.65 -27.48 -9.75
N THR A 45 8.71 -28.21 -9.15
CA THR A 45 7.27 -28.10 -9.43
C THR A 45 6.49 -27.47 -8.28
N ALA A 46 7.14 -27.25 -7.15
CA ALA A 46 6.52 -26.58 -6.01
C ALA A 46 6.13 -25.13 -6.40
N PRO A 47 5.01 -24.62 -5.87
CA PRO A 47 4.67 -23.20 -5.97
C PRO A 47 5.82 -22.29 -5.55
N VAL A 48 5.79 -21.03 -6.01
CA VAL A 48 6.65 -19.97 -5.47
C VAL A 48 5.90 -19.35 -4.29
N SER A 49 6.43 -19.51 -3.07
CA SER A 49 5.80 -19.07 -1.83
C SER A 49 6.84 -18.95 -0.72
N GLY A 50 6.49 -18.35 0.42
CA GLY A 50 7.40 -18.18 1.56
C GLY A 50 8.43 -17.09 1.30
N ASP A 51 9.58 -17.17 1.98
CA ASP A 51 10.62 -16.13 1.95
C ASP A 51 11.78 -16.43 1.01
N ALA A 52 11.76 -17.52 0.25
CA ALA A 52 12.86 -17.88 -0.63
C ALA A 52 12.43 -18.60 -1.90
N PHE A 53 13.12 -18.30 -3.00
CA PHE A 53 12.92 -18.99 -4.28
C PHE A 53 14.19 -19.00 -5.13
N ASP A 54 14.31 -20.04 -5.96
CA ASP A 54 15.43 -20.19 -6.89
C ASP A 54 15.15 -19.50 -8.23
N VAL A 55 16.15 -18.81 -8.74
CA VAL A 55 16.20 -18.20 -10.08
C VAL A 55 17.43 -18.67 -10.84
N PRO A 56 17.42 -18.65 -12.19
CA PRO A 56 18.63 -18.81 -12.97
C PRO A 56 19.68 -17.74 -12.61
N PRO A 57 20.98 -17.97 -12.85
CA PRO A 57 22.00 -16.95 -12.61
C PRO A 57 21.71 -15.66 -13.38
N LEU A 58 21.59 -14.54 -12.64
CA LEU A 58 21.34 -13.21 -13.19
C LEU A 58 22.63 -12.37 -13.24
N ASP A 59 22.76 -11.50 -14.25
CA ASP A 59 23.84 -10.53 -14.38
C ASP A 59 23.29 -9.13 -14.76
N PRO A 60 23.30 -8.15 -13.84
CA PRO A 60 23.71 -8.28 -12.44
C PRO A 60 22.69 -9.11 -11.62
N PRO A 61 23.12 -9.76 -10.52
CA PRO A 61 22.18 -10.40 -9.59
C PRO A 61 21.35 -9.35 -8.85
N PHE A 62 20.25 -9.79 -8.23
CA PHE A 62 19.53 -8.93 -7.29
C PHE A 62 20.45 -8.51 -6.13
N ALA A 63 20.22 -7.32 -5.61
CA ALA A 63 20.95 -6.77 -4.47
C ALA A 63 20.12 -6.85 -3.18
N GLY A 64 20.79 -6.97 -2.02
CA GLY A 64 20.11 -6.80 -0.73
C GLY A 64 19.52 -5.40 -0.59
N GLY A 65 18.31 -5.31 -0.04
CA GLY A 65 17.49 -4.09 0.04
C GLY A 65 16.76 -3.73 -1.26
N GLN A 66 16.91 -4.51 -2.34
CA GLN A 66 16.24 -4.23 -3.60
C GLN A 66 14.76 -4.61 -3.51
N THR A 67 13.89 -3.66 -3.86
CA THR A 67 12.45 -3.92 -4.07
C THR A 67 12.24 -4.65 -5.40
N ILE A 68 11.46 -5.72 -5.36
CA ILE A 68 10.99 -6.49 -6.52
C ILE A 68 9.47 -6.60 -6.48
N ILE A 69 8.86 -6.88 -7.62
CA ILE A 69 7.44 -7.25 -7.70
C ILE A 69 7.35 -8.69 -8.23
N VAL A 70 6.57 -9.52 -7.54
CA VAL A 70 6.27 -10.90 -7.94
C VAL A 70 4.83 -10.94 -8.43
N THR A 71 4.63 -11.41 -9.66
CA THR A 71 3.31 -11.52 -10.29
C THR A 71 3.08 -12.93 -10.77
N GLY A 72 1.90 -13.49 -10.54
CA GLY A 72 1.53 -14.81 -11.03
C GLY A 72 0.09 -15.20 -10.67
N LYS A 73 -0.33 -16.40 -11.08
CA LYS A 73 -1.62 -16.97 -10.70
C LYS A 73 -1.53 -17.71 -9.37
N ARG A 74 -2.60 -17.70 -8.57
CA ARG A 74 -2.66 -18.47 -7.30
C ARG A 74 -3.12 -19.91 -7.54
N SER A 75 -3.97 -20.10 -8.54
CA SER A 75 -4.42 -21.40 -9.04
C SER A 75 -4.26 -21.50 -10.56
N GLU A 76 -4.15 -22.71 -11.11
CA GLU A 76 -4.14 -22.92 -12.57
C GLU A 76 -5.48 -22.51 -13.23
N GLU A 77 -6.56 -22.48 -12.45
CA GLU A 77 -7.90 -22.11 -12.88
C GLU A 77 -8.16 -20.60 -12.89
N ASP A 78 -7.30 -19.80 -12.23
CA ASP A 78 -7.47 -18.35 -12.18
C ASP A 78 -7.28 -17.74 -13.57
N GLU A 79 -8.15 -16.82 -13.97
CA GLU A 79 -7.97 -16.07 -15.23
C GLU A 79 -6.89 -14.99 -15.05
N ASP A 80 -6.98 -14.24 -13.96
CA ASP A 80 -6.13 -13.09 -13.66
C ASP A 80 -4.91 -13.44 -12.81
N THR A 81 -3.86 -12.63 -12.94
CA THR A 81 -2.67 -12.68 -12.08
C THR A 81 -2.81 -11.72 -10.91
N VAL A 82 -2.26 -12.09 -9.76
CA VAL A 82 -2.07 -11.18 -8.63
C VAL A 82 -0.60 -10.79 -8.51
N SER A 83 -0.35 -9.58 -8.04
CA SER A 83 0.99 -9.05 -7.83
C SER A 83 1.19 -8.72 -6.35
N GLU A 84 2.41 -8.84 -5.86
CA GLU A 84 2.81 -8.32 -4.56
C GLU A 84 4.25 -7.79 -4.59
N THR A 85 4.54 -6.83 -3.71
CA THR A 85 5.88 -6.26 -3.56
C THR A 85 6.68 -7.09 -2.54
N ALA A 86 7.97 -7.32 -2.81
CA ALA A 86 8.88 -7.96 -1.86
C ALA A 86 10.23 -7.24 -1.84
N VAL A 87 10.95 -7.35 -0.72
CA VAL A 87 12.30 -6.80 -0.56
C VAL A 87 13.29 -7.94 -0.47
N VAL A 88 14.32 -7.90 -1.32
CA VAL A 88 15.39 -8.89 -1.33
C VAL A 88 16.28 -8.68 -0.12
N LYS A 89 16.40 -9.69 0.74
CA LYS A 89 17.32 -9.70 1.88
C LYS A 89 18.73 -10.09 1.46
N ALA A 90 18.85 -11.16 0.68
CA ALA A 90 20.13 -11.69 0.23
C ALA A 90 19.97 -12.56 -1.01
N VAL A 91 21.06 -12.75 -1.75
CA VAL A 91 21.15 -13.71 -2.85
C VAL A 91 22.31 -14.67 -2.57
N THR A 92 22.04 -15.97 -2.63
CA THR A 92 23.05 -17.02 -2.51
C THR A 92 23.29 -17.66 -3.87
N ASP A 93 24.54 -17.64 -4.35
CA ASP A 93 24.92 -18.25 -5.62
C ASP A 93 25.36 -19.70 -5.43
N HIS A 94 24.71 -20.62 -6.14
CA HIS A 94 25.01 -22.04 -6.16
C HIS A 94 25.73 -22.48 -7.45
N GLY A 95 26.09 -21.53 -8.32
CA GLY A 95 26.77 -21.74 -9.60
C GLY A 95 25.82 -22.07 -10.75
N THR A 96 24.85 -22.98 -10.54
CA THR A 96 23.84 -23.33 -11.55
C THR A 96 22.55 -22.51 -11.43
N HIS A 97 22.29 -21.99 -10.24
CA HIS A 97 21.13 -21.16 -9.89
C HIS A 97 21.50 -20.25 -8.72
N GLN A 98 20.65 -19.27 -8.48
CA GLN A 98 20.74 -18.37 -7.33
C GLN A 98 19.48 -18.53 -6.50
N THR A 99 19.62 -18.61 -5.17
CA THR A 99 18.48 -18.53 -4.25
C THR A 99 18.34 -17.10 -3.78
N VAL A 100 17.19 -16.50 -4.05
CA VAL A 100 16.80 -15.18 -3.55
C VAL A 100 16.06 -15.39 -2.24
N THR A 101 16.54 -14.75 -1.17
CA THR A 101 15.86 -14.71 0.13
C THR A 101 15.26 -13.32 0.33
N LEU A 102 14.02 -13.26 0.78
CA LEU A 102 13.23 -12.06 1.02
C LEU A 102 13.30 -11.64 2.49
N GLU A 103 12.96 -10.39 2.78
CA GLU A 103 12.85 -9.91 4.17
C GLU A 103 11.61 -10.45 4.88
N ASN A 104 10.51 -10.59 4.14
CA ASN A 104 9.23 -11.15 4.60
C ASN A 104 8.77 -12.26 3.65
N GLU A 105 7.96 -13.18 4.16
CA GLU A 105 7.32 -14.21 3.35
C GLU A 105 6.34 -13.58 2.34
N LEU A 106 6.24 -14.18 1.15
CA LEU A 106 5.18 -13.85 0.21
C LEU A 106 3.82 -14.17 0.81
N THR A 107 2.88 -13.24 0.64
CA THR A 107 1.48 -13.38 1.08
C THR A 107 0.79 -14.46 0.25
N ASN A 108 1.11 -14.57 -1.03
CA ASN A 108 0.52 -15.55 -1.94
C ASN A 108 1.44 -16.74 -2.22
N ALA A 109 0.82 -17.86 -2.60
CA ALA A 109 1.50 -18.98 -3.21
C ALA A 109 1.17 -19.01 -4.71
N TYR A 110 2.19 -18.95 -5.55
CA TYR A 110 2.04 -18.80 -6.99
C TYR A 110 2.30 -20.09 -7.76
N VAL A 111 1.50 -20.33 -8.80
CA VAL A 111 1.78 -21.36 -9.81
C VAL A 111 3.08 -21.01 -10.53
N ARG A 112 4.15 -21.77 -10.28
CA ARG A 112 5.53 -21.45 -10.68
C ARG A 112 5.69 -21.12 -12.17
N THR A 113 4.97 -21.81 -13.05
CA THR A 113 5.06 -21.59 -14.51
C THR A 113 4.45 -20.27 -14.97
N THR A 114 3.70 -19.59 -14.12
CA THR A 114 3.04 -18.30 -14.39
C THR A 114 3.79 -17.11 -13.79
N VAL A 115 4.83 -17.38 -12.98
CA VAL A 115 5.52 -16.34 -12.20
C VAL A 115 6.40 -15.48 -13.09
N THR A 116 6.21 -14.17 -12.97
CA THR A 116 7.11 -13.13 -13.48
C THR A 116 7.65 -12.34 -12.31
N ILE A 117 8.96 -12.10 -12.30
CA ILE A 117 9.63 -11.30 -11.26
C ILE A 117 10.18 -10.04 -11.91
N TYR A 118 9.68 -8.88 -11.49
CA TYR A 118 10.17 -7.59 -11.92
C TYR A 118 11.29 -7.12 -11.00
N GLY A 119 12.50 -7.01 -11.54
CA GLY A 119 13.68 -6.51 -10.84
C GLY A 119 13.88 -5.00 -10.93
N ASN A 120 13.47 -4.40 -12.05
CA ASN A 120 13.66 -2.98 -12.34
C ASN A 120 12.45 -2.17 -11.83
N VAL A 121 12.20 -2.27 -10.53
CA VAL A 121 11.09 -1.59 -9.86
C VAL A 121 11.54 -0.22 -9.38
N VAL A 122 10.72 0.79 -9.61
CA VAL A 122 10.93 2.16 -9.12
C VAL A 122 9.64 2.67 -8.49
N PRO A 123 9.71 3.45 -7.40
CA PRO A 123 8.52 4.07 -6.84
C PRO A 123 7.94 5.09 -7.82
N GLY A 124 6.62 5.05 -8.00
CA GLY A 124 5.86 6.04 -8.76
C GLY A 124 4.97 6.85 -7.83
N THR A 125 4.84 8.16 -8.07
CA THR A 125 3.89 9.02 -7.34
C THR A 125 3.17 9.93 -8.32
N HIS A 126 1.93 10.32 -7.98
CA HIS A 126 1.03 11.06 -8.86
C HIS A 126 1.53 12.47 -9.23
N GLY A 127 0.99 13.01 -10.34
CA GLY A 127 1.07 14.42 -10.70
C GLY A 127 1.95 14.71 -11.92
N GLU A 128 1.51 15.66 -12.74
CA GLU A 128 2.24 16.15 -13.90
C GLU A 128 3.29 17.18 -13.48
N THR A 129 4.55 16.98 -13.87
CA THR A 129 5.64 17.94 -13.61
C THR A 129 5.45 19.23 -14.40
N VAL A 130 5.38 20.36 -13.70
CA VAL A 130 5.26 21.71 -14.23
C VAL A 130 6.52 22.51 -13.90
N HIS A 131 7.04 23.22 -14.90
CA HIS A 131 8.06 24.25 -14.73
C HIS A 131 7.53 25.58 -15.24
N GLU A 132 7.57 26.62 -14.41
CA GLU A 132 7.14 27.94 -14.86
C GLU A 132 7.89 29.10 -14.21
N VAL A 133 7.87 30.23 -14.93
CA VAL A 133 8.27 31.53 -14.42
C VAL A 133 7.03 32.18 -13.80
N LEU A 134 7.12 32.52 -12.51
CA LEU A 134 6.07 33.21 -11.77
C LEU A 134 6.11 34.72 -12.05
N GLY A 135 7.32 35.29 -12.16
CA GLY A 135 7.52 36.67 -12.57
C GLY A 135 8.78 37.31 -12.00
N GLY A 136 8.76 38.65 -11.94
CA GLY A 136 9.84 39.47 -11.39
C GLY A 136 9.61 39.83 -9.92
N GLY A 137 10.62 39.60 -9.08
CA GLY A 137 10.65 40.10 -7.71
C GLY A 137 10.79 41.63 -7.67
N ASP A 138 10.26 42.24 -6.61
CA ASP A 138 10.37 43.67 -6.34
C ASP A 138 10.68 43.88 -4.85
N GLY A 139 11.94 44.21 -4.53
CA GLY A 139 12.41 44.38 -3.15
C GLY A 139 11.78 45.55 -2.40
N SER A 140 11.03 46.42 -3.09
CA SER A 140 10.22 47.47 -2.45
C SER A 140 8.89 46.95 -1.92
N LYS A 141 8.38 45.83 -2.46
CA LYS A 141 7.10 45.24 -2.06
C LYS A 141 7.27 44.33 -0.85
N LYS A 142 6.34 44.48 0.09
CA LYS A 142 6.16 43.56 1.22
C LYS A 142 5.15 42.49 0.83
N ASN A 143 5.32 41.26 1.33
CA ASN A 143 4.38 40.16 1.12
C ASN A 143 4.01 40.00 -0.36
N GLN A 144 5.00 40.11 -1.25
CA GLN A 144 4.74 39.94 -2.68
C GLN A 144 4.21 38.52 -2.92
N THR A 145 3.19 38.39 -3.77
CA THR A 145 2.51 37.11 -4.01
C THR A 145 2.55 36.71 -5.48
N PHE A 146 2.50 35.41 -5.72
CA PHE A 146 2.35 34.82 -7.05
C PHE A 146 1.44 33.60 -6.97
N THR A 147 0.51 33.47 -7.92
CA THR A 147 -0.38 32.32 -8.02
C THR A 147 0.19 31.33 -9.04
N LEU A 148 0.21 30.04 -8.69
CA LEU A 148 0.62 28.97 -9.60
C LEU A 148 -0.41 28.86 -10.74
N LYS A 149 0.05 28.66 -11.98
CA LYS A 149 -0.86 28.64 -13.14
C LYS A 149 -1.64 27.34 -13.28
N LYS A 150 -1.07 26.22 -12.83
CA LYS A 150 -1.72 24.91 -12.90
C LYS A 150 -2.13 24.47 -11.49
N LYS A 151 -3.33 23.91 -11.41
CA LYS A 151 -3.97 23.43 -10.18
C LYS A 151 -4.57 22.05 -10.40
N PRO A 152 -4.81 21.27 -9.33
CA PRO A 152 -4.36 21.52 -7.95
C PRO A 152 -2.84 21.28 -7.79
N LEU A 153 -2.23 21.90 -6.77
CA LEU A 153 -0.84 21.60 -6.37
C LEU A 153 -0.78 20.21 -5.72
N THR A 154 0.11 19.34 -6.21
CA THR A 154 0.27 17.98 -5.66
C THR A 154 1.02 18.01 -4.33
N TYR A 155 0.48 17.27 -3.36
CA TYR A 155 1.13 16.90 -2.11
C TYR A 155 1.44 15.39 -2.11
N VAL A 156 2.52 15.00 -1.46
CA VAL A 156 2.88 13.58 -1.26
C VAL A 156 2.90 13.23 0.21
N SER A 157 2.69 11.95 0.53
CA SER A 157 2.82 11.46 1.90
C SER A 157 4.22 11.75 2.45
N ALA A 158 4.28 12.31 3.66
CA ALA A 158 5.52 12.67 4.32
C ALA A 158 5.39 12.51 5.85
N ALA A 159 6.53 12.32 6.52
CA ALA A 159 6.61 12.24 7.99
C ALA A 159 6.51 13.64 8.64
N THR A 160 5.41 14.35 8.38
CA THR A 160 5.09 15.66 8.98
C THR A 160 3.83 15.54 9.83
N ALA A 161 3.53 16.53 10.66
CA ALA A 161 2.31 16.53 11.48
C ALA A 161 1.01 16.46 10.65
N SER A 162 0.99 17.00 9.43
CA SER A 162 -0.16 16.90 8.50
C SER A 162 -0.14 15.63 7.65
N GLY A 163 0.96 14.89 7.66
CA GLY A 163 1.20 13.71 6.84
C GLY A 163 1.53 13.97 5.39
N THR A 164 1.81 15.22 5.03
CA THR A 164 2.04 15.64 3.64
C THR A 164 3.20 16.60 3.49
N GLU A 165 3.83 16.56 2.32
CA GLU A 165 4.77 17.58 1.86
C GLU A 165 4.38 18.06 0.46
N SER A 166 4.45 19.37 0.26
CA SER A 166 4.23 20.02 -1.02
C SER A 166 5.33 19.64 -2.01
N THR A 167 4.96 19.40 -3.27
CA THR A 167 5.94 19.16 -4.35
C THR A 167 6.58 20.45 -4.87
N LEU A 168 6.18 21.62 -4.33
CA LEU A 168 6.60 22.92 -4.79
C LEU A 168 8.06 23.21 -4.43
N VAL A 169 8.81 23.64 -5.44
CA VAL A 169 10.15 24.17 -5.31
C VAL A 169 10.19 25.55 -5.95
N ILE A 170 10.34 26.56 -5.11
CA ILE A 170 10.57 27.95 -5.54
C ILE A 170 12.07 28.21 -5.63
N ARG A 171 12.47 28.86 -6.73
CA ARG A 171 13.82 29.41 -6.89
C ARG A 171 13.76 30.89 -7.21
N VAL A 172 14.60 31.67 -6.54
CA VAL A 172 14.80 33.09 -6.82
C VAL A 172 16.24 33.32 -7.23
N ASN A 173 16.46 33.87 -8.43
CA ASN A 173 17.80 33.94 -9.05
C ASN A 173 18.51 32.57 -9.09
N GLY A 174 17.76 31.48 -9.24
CA GLY A 174 18.28 30.10 -9.23
C GLY A 174 18.53 29.51 -7.84
N VAL A 175 18.43 30.29 -6.76
CA VAL A 175 18.61 29.82 -5.38
C VAL A 175 17.28 29.30 -4.84
N ARG A 176 17.27 28.11 -4.22
CA ARG A 176 16.06 27.53 -3.61
C ARG A 176 15.65 28.37 -2.40
N TRP A 177 14.36 28.67 -2.31
CA TRP A 177 13.74 29.20 -1.11
C TRP A 177 12.96 28.07 -0.44
N ASP A 178 12.81 28.13 0.87
CA ASP A 178 12.19 27.06 1.66
C ASP A 178 10.73 27.39 2.00
N GLU A 179 9.86 26.39 1.91
CA GLU A 179 8.46 26.54 2.31
C GLU A 179 8.37 26.51 3.84
N ALA A 180 7.60 27.43 4.42
CA ALA A 180 7.32 27.51 5.84
C ALA A 180 5.80 27.51 6.11
N PRO A 181 5.32 26.83 7.17
CA PRO A 181 3.89 26.84 7.55
C PRO A 181 3.37 28.25 7.82
N SER A 182 4.24 29.11 8.34
CA SER A 182 3.97 30.51 8.62
C SER A 182 5.26 31.32 8.49
N LEU A 183 5.12 32.58 8.06
CA LEU A 183 6.24 33.53 8.05
C LEU A 183 6.52 34.11 9.44
N PHE A 184 5.62 33.92 10.41
CA PHE A 184 5.68 34.58 11.72
C PHE A 184 6.98 34.30 12.50
N GLU A 185 7.54 33.10 12.38
CA GLU A 185 8.78 32.71 13.08
C GLU A 185 10.05 33.02 12.27
N ALA A 186 9.91 33.44 11.02
CA ALA A 186 11.04 33.67 10.12
C ALA A 186 11.73 35.01 10.41
N GLY A 187 13.07 35.01 10.39
CA GLY A 187 13.89 36.20 10.45
C GLY A 187 13.84 37.04 9.17
N PRO A 188 14.29 38.31 9.22
CA PRO A 188 14.20 39.25 8.10
C PRO A 188 15.05 38.89 6.87
N GLU A 189 16.06 38.03 7.04
CA GLU A 189 16.95 37.57 5.97
C GLU A 189 16.65 36.12 5.54
N ASP A 190 15.68 35.46 6.18
CA ASP A 190 15.37 34.06 5.91
C ASP A 190 14.67 33.94 4.55
N THR A 191 15.25 33.14 3.64
CA THR A 191 14.73 32.93 2.28
C THR A 191 13.59 31.93 2.29
N VAL A 192 12.45 32.34 2.86
CA VAL A 192 11.27 31.50 3.04
C VAL A 192 10.04 32.06 2.33
N TYR A 193 9.09 31.19 2.04
CA TYR A 193 7.76 31.53 1.55
C TYR A 193 6.71 30.67 2.24
N THR A 194 5.45 31.09 2.18
CA THR A 194 4.31 30.27 2.62
C THR A 194 3.32 30.11 1.47
N VAL A 195 2.60 29.00 1.42
CA VAL A 195 1.58 28.71 0.41
C VAL A 195 0.20 28.84 1.03
N ARG A 196 -0.72 29.47 0.30
CA ARG A 196 -2.15 29.52 0.65
C ARG A 196 -2.95 28.94 -0.50
N ILE A 197 -3.78 27.95 -0.19
CA ILE A 197 -4.71 27.33 -1.12
C ILE A 197 -6.11 27.84 -0.77
N ASN A 198 -6.86 28.29 -1.78
CA ASN A 198 -8.25 28.68 -1.63
C ASN A 198 -9.22 27.53 -1.98
N ASP A 199 -10.51 27.76 -1.81
CA ASP A 199 -11.57 26.78 -2.08
C ASP A 199 -11.61 26.32 -3.56
N ASP A 200 -11.03 27.10 -4.48
CA ASP A 200 -10.90 26.78 -5.91
C ASP A 200 -9.61 25.99 -6.24
N ALA A 201 -8.89 25.51 -5.21
CA ALA A 201 -7.59 24.83 -5.29
C ALA A 201 -6.44 25.66 -5.91
N GLU A 202 -6.57 26.99 -5.90
CA GLU A 202 -5.52 27.89 -6.41
C GLU A 202 -4.44 28.11 -5.34
N ALA A 203 -3.23 27.66 -5.62
CA ALA A 203 -2.08 27.85 -4.75
C ALA A 203 -1.44 29.24 -4.98
N THR A 204 -1.43 30.06 -3.94
CA THR A 204 -0.77 31.37 -3.90
C THR A 204 0.44 31.34 -2.99
N VAL A 205 1.61 31.60 -3.57
CA VAL A 205 2.89 31.74 -2.88
C VAL A 205 3.02 33.15 -2.32
N ILE A 206 3.36 33.28 -1.05
CA ILE A 206 3.50 34.55 -0.32
C ILE A 206 4.91 34.63 0.26
N PHE A 207 5.64 35.67 -0.12
CA PHE A 207 7.01 35.94 0.33
C PHE A 207 7.05 36.85 1.56
N GLY A 208 8.22 37.04 2.16
CA GLY A 208 8.39 37.86 3.35
C GLY A 208 8.22 39.37 3.16
N ASP A 209 8.09 40.08 4.27
CA ASP A 209 7.99 41.55 4.32
C ASP A 209 9.29 42.25 4.75
N GLY A 210 10.38 41.51 4.94
CA GLY A 210 11.67 41.98 5.43
C GLY A 210 11.72 42.17 6.95
N VAL A 211 10.71 41.72 7.67
CA VAL A 211 10.72 41.51 9.12
C VAL A 211 10.48 40.03 9.40
N HIS A 212 9.45 39.46 8.77
CA HIS A 212 9.03 38.08 8.82
C HIS A 212 9.33 37.44 7.46
N GLY A 213 10.55 36.93 7.30
CA GLY A 213 11.09 36.44 6.02
C GLY A 213 11.64 37.55 5.12
N ALA A 214 12.58 37.16 4.25
CA ALA A 214 13.22 38.01 3.27
C ALA A 214 12.25 38.51 2.20
N ARG A 215 12.44 39.75 1.76
CA ARG A 215 11.78 40.26 0.55
C ARG A 215 12.47 39.69 -0.69
N LEU A 216 11.71 39.63 -1.77
CA LEU A 216 12.27 39.24 -3.05
C LEU A 216 13.31 40.27 -3.54
N PRO A 217 14.49 39.85 -4.01
CA PRO A 217 15.38 40.72 -4.74
C PRO A 217 14.72 41.21 -6.04
N THR A 218 14.89 42.49 -6.35
CA THR A 218 14.37 43.07 -7.59
C THR A 218 15.00 42.40 -8.81
N GLY A 219 14.17 41.90 -9.71
CA GLY A 219 14.62 41.22 -10.93
C GLY A 219 13.49 41.02 -11.92
N GLN A 220 13.84 40.55 -13.12
CA GLN A 220 12.87 40.14 -14.14
C GLN A 220 12.94 38.64 -14.30
N GLU A 221 11.77 37.99 -14.33
CA GLU A 221 11.64 36.53 -14.51
C GLU A 221 12.52 35.71 -13.56
N ASN A 222 12.86 36.30 -12.42
CA ASN A 222 13.82 35.72 -11.49
C ASN A 222 13.18 34.81 -10.46
N VAL A 223 11.85 34.77 -10.37
CA VAL A 223 11.09 33.86 -9.53
C VAL A 223 10.54 32.74 -10.40
N THR A 224 11.01 31.53 -10.15
CA THR A 224 10.59 30.33 -10.87
C THR A 224 10.06 29.27 -9.91
N ALA A 225 9.15 28.44 -10.42
CA ALA A 225 8.54 27.33 -9.70
C ALA A 225 8.73 26.03 -10.47
N ALA A 226 9.00 24.96 -9.74
CA ALA A 226 8.86 23.59 -10.21
C ALA A 226 7.94 22.87 -9.23
N TYR A 227 6.89 22.23 -9.72
CA TYR A 227 5.90 21.54 -8.89
C TYR A 227 5.21 20.46 -9.69
N ARG A 228 4.37 19.66 -9.03
CA ARG A 228 3.45 18.76 -9.72
C ARG A 228 2.02 19.25 -9.61
N ALA A 229 1.24 18.98 -10.66
CA ALA A 229 -0.18 19.27 -10.70
C ALA A 229 -1.01 18.00 -10.86
N GLY A 230 -2.09 17.90 -10.07
CA GLY A 230 -2.93 16.71 -9.94
C GLY A 230 -2.98 16.24 -8.49
N LEU A 231 -4.16 15.84 -8.02
CA LEU A 231 -4.44 15.44 -6.65
C LEU A 231 -5.73 14.61 -6.64
N GLY A 232 -5.96 13.87 -5.55
CA GLY A 232 -7.22 13.16 -5.33
C GLY A 232 -7.25 11.74 -5.89
N LEU A 233 -8.40 11.11 -5.70
CA LEU A 233 -8.68 9.72 -6.10
C LEU A 233 -8.62 9.52 -7.62
N ASP A 234 -8.76 10.59 -8.41
CA ASP A 234 -8.50 10.59 -9.86
C ASP A 234 -7.08 10.12 -10.23
N GLY A 235 -6.15 10.14 -9.26
CA GLY A 235 -4.79 9.64 -9.39
C GLY A 235 -4.65 8.13 -9.17
N GLU A 236 -5.65 7.45 -8.62
CA GLU A 236 -5.66 6.00 -8.43
C GLU A 236 -6.02 5.32 -9.75
N VAL A 237 -5.13 4.45 -10.19
CA VAL A 237 -5.22 3.77 -11.48
C VAL A 237 -5.00 2.30 -11.27
N ASP A 238 -5.77 1.49 -11.99
CA ASP A 238 -5.68 0.04 -11.87
C ASP A 238 -4.32 -0.49 -12.31
N ALA A 239 -4.02 -1.73 -11.91
CA ALA A 239 -2.88 -2.46 -12.43
C ALA A 239 -2.89 -2.47 -13.97
N GLY A 240 -1.72 -2.19 -14.57
CA GLY A 240 -1.52 -2.17 -16.01
C GLY A 240 -1.88 -0.86 -16.71
N GLN A 241 -2.52 0.10 -16.04
CA GLN A 241 -2.91 1.37 -16.68
C GLN A 241 -1.73 2.33 -16.89
N LEU A 242 -0.68 2.28 -16.06
CA LEU A 242 0.55 3.05 -16.22
C LEU A 242 1.52 2.34 -17.17
N SER A 243 1.22 2.42 -18.46
CA SER A 243 1.98 1.70 -19.51
C SER A 243 2.75 2.60 -20.48
N LEU A 244 2.62 3.93 -20.36
CA LEU A 244 3.20 4.89 -21.30
C LEU A 244 4.53 5.47 -20.80
N LEU A 245 5.60 5.23 -21.56
CA LEU A 245 6.89 5.89 -21.38
C LEU A 245 6.90 7.28 -22.02
N MET A 246 6.85 8.33 -21.19
CA MET A 246 6.95 9.73 -21.65
C MET A 246 8.33 10.07 -22.22
N THR A 247 9.37 9.47 -21.63
CA THR A 247 10.74 9.48 -22.16
C THR A 247 11.18 8.04 -22.35
N ARG A 248 12.04 7.78 -23.34
CA ARG A 248 12.56 6.44 -23.63
C ARG A 248 14.06 6.37 -23.37
N PRO A 249 14.48 6.08 -22.13
CA PRO A 249 15.88 5.77 -21.83
C PRO A 249 16.38 4.61 -22.69
N TYR A 250 17.69 4.58 -22.96
CA TYR A 250 18.28 3.50 -23.72
C TYR A 250 18.13 2.16 -22.97
N GLY A 251 17.70 1.11 -23.68
CA GLY A 251 17.54 -0.23 -23.12
C GLY A 251 16.22 -0.49 -22.41
N ILE A 252 15.29 0.48 -22.37
CA ILE A 252 13.94 0.31 -21.81
C ILE A 252 12.92 0.32 -22.96
N ASP A 253 12.14 -0.75 -23.10
CA ASP A 253 11.15 -0.93 -24.16
C ASP A 253 9.71 -0.64 -23.71
N GLY A 254 9.42 -0.80 -22.42
CA GLY A 254 8.11 -0.54 -21.82
C GLY A 254 8.17 -0.22 -20.34
N VAL A 255 7.03 0.22 -19.81
CA VAL A 255 6.75 0.35 -18.38
C VAL A 255 5.38 -0.23 -18.12
N VAL A 256 5.15 -0.71 -16.91
CA VAL A 256 3.86 -1.19 -16.43
C VAL A 256 3.83 -1.04 -14.92
N ASN A 257 2.66 -0.80 -14.34
CA ASN A 257 2.41 -0.95 -12.90
C ASN A 257 1.70 -2.30 -12.65
N PRO A 258 2.38 -3.36 -12.19
CA PRO A 258 1.71 -4.63 -11.92
C PRO A 258 0.75 -4.57 -10.73
N LEU A 259 0.87 -3.53 -9.91
CA LEU A 259 0.01 -3.20 -8.78
C LEU A 259 -0.81 -1.94 -9.13
N PRO A 260 -2.05 -1.83 -8.63
CA PRO A 260 -2.78 -0.56 -8.69
C PRO A 260 -2.02 0.53 -7.94
N ALA A 261 -2.24 1.79 -8.31
CA ALA A 261 -1.80 2.92 -7.49
C ALA A 261 -2.75 3.10 -6.30
N ASP A 262 -2.21 3.44 -5.14
CA ASP A 262 -2.94 3.58 -3.88
C ASP A 262 -2.53 4.85 -3.13
N GLY A 263 -3.18 5.07 -1.98
CA GLY A 263 -2.82 6.11 -1.02
C GLY A 263 -3.18 7.52 -1.50
N ALA A 264 -4.11 7.65 -2.43
CA ALA A 264 -4.66 8.95 -2.78
C ALA A 264 -5.72 9.38 -1.76
N ALA A 265 -5.86 10.69 -1.60
CA ALA A 265 -6.93 11.29 -0.82
C ALA A 265 -7.41 12.55 -1.53
N ASP A 266 -8.72 12.69 -1.63
CA ASP A 266 -9.32 13.93 -2.12
C ASP A 266 -9.04 15.09 -1.14
N PRO A 267 -9.04 16.34 -1.64
CA PRO A 267 -9.00 17.50 -0.76
C PRO A 267 -10.13 17.46 0.27
N GLU A 268 -9.82 17.80 1.52
CA GLU A 268 -10.84 17.91 2.57
C GLU A 268 -11.94 18.90 2.13
N THR A 269 -13.19 18.49 2.33
CA THR A 269 -14.36 19.35 2.20
C THR A 269 -14.39 20.39 3.32
N THR A 270 -15.17 21.45 3.15
CA THR A 270 -15.33 22.49 4.18
C THR A 270 -15.89 21.92 5.50
N GLU A 271 -16.76 20.92 5.42
CA GLU A 271 -17.37 20.23 6.56
C GLU A 271 -16.35 19.38 7.32
N GLU A 272 -15.51 18.64 6.61
CA GLU A 272 -14.38 17.88 7.18
C GLU A 272 -13.38 18.82 7.82
N ALA A 273 -12.97 19.88 7.10
CA ALA A 273 -12.07 20.89 7.62
C ALA A 273 -12.61 21.55 8.90
N ARG A 274 -13.93 21.79 9.00
CA ARG A 274 -14.56 22.32 10.23
C ARG A 274 -14.44 21.36 11.42
N THR A 275 -14.44 20.05 11.15
CA THR A 275 -14.30 19.01 12.17
C THR A 275 -12.84 18.75 12.53
N ASN A 276 -11.93 18.84 11.56
CA ASN A 276 -10.50 18.54 11.70
C ASN A 276 -9.68 19.74 12.17
N ALA A 277 -9.99 20.96 11.74
CA ALA A 277 -9.22 22.17 12.08
C ALA A 277 -9.03 22.41 13.59
N PRO A 278 -10.00 22.12 14.49
CA PRO A 278 -9.75 22.23 15.92
C PRO A 278 -8.72 21.23 16.45
N ARG A 279 -8.59 20.04 15.83
CA ARG A 279 -7.71 18.96 16.29
C ARG A 279 -6.22 19.34 16.21
N THR A 280 -5.84 20.09 15.17
CA THR A 280 -4.46 20.55 14.98
C THR A 280 -4.03 21.56 16.06
N VAL A 281 -4.96 22.31 16.63
CA VAL A 281 -4.69 23.26 17.73
C VAL A 281 -4.69 22.57 19.09
N LEU A 282 -5.46 21.50 19.24
CA LEU A 282 -5.62 20.79 20.53
C LEU A 282 -4.37 20.00 20.93
N THR A 283 -3.57 19.53 19.96
CA THR A 283 -2.38 18.73 20.24
C THR A 283 -1.14 19.57 20.57
N LEU A 284 -1.07 20.87 20.28
CA LEU A 284 0.10 21.73 20.57
C LEU A 284 1.45 21.05 20.25
N ASP A 285 1.51 20.33 19.13
CA ASP A 285 2.66 19.52 18.67
C ASP A 285 3.12 18.42 19.65
N ARG A 286 2.26 17.97 20.56
CA ARG A 286 2.52 16.88 21.51
C ARG A 286 1.32 15.94 21.65
N ILE A 287 1.60 14.65 21.67
CA ILE A 287 0.59 13.61 21.90
C ILE A 287 0.83 12.89 23.23
N VAL A 288 -0.15 12.97 24.13
CA VAL A 288 -0.02 12.48 25.51
C VAL A 288 -1.13 11.49 25.88
N SER A 289 -2.38 11.88 25.64
CA SER A 289 -3.55 11.06 25.95
C SER A 289 -3.88 10.10 24.79
N LEU A 290 -4.61 9.01 25.07
CA LEU A 290 -5.12 8.12 24.00
C LEU A 290 -5.91 8.89 22.95
N ARG A 291 -6.70 9.87 23.39
CA ARG A 291 -7.46 10.74 22.49
C ARG A 291 -6.55 11.59 21.62
N ASP A 292 -5.40 12.04 22.13
CA ASP A 292 -4.43 12.82 21.35
C ASP A 292 -3.81 11.95 20.24
N PHE A 293 -3.53 10.66 20.52
CA PHE A 293 -3.07 9.73 19.49
C PHE A 293 -4.12 9.54 18.39
N GLU A 294 -5.39 9.38 18.76
CA GLU A 294 -6.46 9.26 17.77
C GLU A 294 -6.68 10.56 16.98
N ASP A 295 -6.68 11.72 17.66
CA ASP A 295 -6.91 13.01 17.03
C ASP A 295 -5.72 13.40 16.12
N PHE A 296 -4.49 13.06 16.49
CA PHE A 296 -3.29 13.22 15.65
C PHE A 296 -3.34 12.32 14.43
N ALA A 297 -3.63 11.03 14.61
CA ALA A 297 -3.70 10.09 13.49
C ALA A 297 -4.84 10.44 12.51
N ARG A 298 -6.02 10.85 13.00
CA ARG A 298 -7.12 11.31 12.14
C ARG A 298 -6.86 12.65 11.45
N ALA A 299 -5.92 13.45 11.95
CA ALA A 299 -5.48 14.69 11.28
C ALA A 299 -4.37 14.43 10.25
N PHE A 300 -3.85 13.20 10.19
CA PHE A 300 -2.84 12.79 9.22
C PHE A 300 -3.50 12.43 7.89
N THR A 301 -3.08 13.11 6.81
CA THR A 301 -3.68 12.91 5.49
C THR A 301 -3.54 11.45 5.03
N GLY A 302 -4.65 10.87 4.55
CA GLY A 302 -4.72 9.46 4.15
C GLY A 302 -5.24 8.52 5.24
N ILE A 303 -5.42 8.99 6.48
CA ILE A 303 -6.06 8.21 7.55
C ILE A 303 -7.53 8.60 7.68
N GLY A 304 -8.44 7.64 7.49
CA GLY A 304 -9.87 7.86 7.67
C GLY A 304 -10.30 7.67 9.13
N LYS A 305 -9.87 6.57 9.76
CA LYS A 305 -10.22 6.25 11.15
C LYS A 305 -9.02 5.81 11.97
N ALA A 306 -9.03 6.22 13.24
CA ALA A 306 -8.06 5.81 14.24
C ALA A 306 -8.74 5.57 15.60
N GLN A 307 -8.32 4.50 16.28
CA GLN A 307 -8.71 4.16 17.66
C GLN A 307 -7.49 3.76 18.48
N ALA A 308 -7.31 4.40 19.63
CA ALA A 308 -6.19 4.14 20.53
C ALA A 308 -6.69 3.37 21.76
N THR A 309 -6.10 2.20 21.99
CA THR A 309 -6.42 1.33 23.14
C THR A 309 -5.16 1.05 23.96
N PRO A 310 -5.20 1.14 25.29
CA PRO A 310 -4.07 0.75 26.11
C PRO A 310 -4.03 -0.78 26.24
N ILE A 311 -2.91 -1.40 25.83
CA ILE A 311 -2.68 -2.84 25.94
C ILE A 311 -1.57 -3.08 26.95
N PHE A 312 -1.76 -4.04 27.85
CA PHE A 312 -0.71 -4.47 28.77
C PHE A 312 0.06 -5.65 28.17
N ASN A 313 1.36 -5.48 27.93
CA ASN A 313 2.20 -6.53 27.32
C ASN A 313 2.82 -7.51 28.34
N GLY A 314 2.43 -7.41 29.61
CA GLY A 314 2.99 -8.20 30.71
C GLY A 314 3.97 -7.42 31.59
N GLU A 315 4.55 -6.33 31.08
CA GLU A 315 5.53 -5.49 31.80
C GLU A 315 5.09 -4.03 31.88
N THR A 316 4.62 -3.47 30.75
CA THR A 316 4.17 -2.08 30.65
C THR A 316 2.87 -1.97 29.87
N TYR A 317 2.20 -0.83 30.01
CA TYR A 317 1.14 -0.45 29.08
C TYR A 317 1.78 0.15 27.83
N LEU A 318 1.32 -0.29 26.67
CA LEU A 318 1.58 0.32 25.37
C LEU A 318 0.30 0.90 24.79
N VAL A 319 0.43 1.85 23.89
CA VAL A 319 -0.68 2.38 23.10
C VAL A 319 -0.78 1.57 21.81
N HIS A 320 -1.87 0.84 21.64
CA HIS A 320 -2.20 0.19 20.38
C HIS A 320 -3.11 1.12 19.57
N LEU A 321 -2.63 1.55 18.41
CA LEU A 321 -3.35 2.44 17.51
C LEU A 321 -3.82 1.65 16.29
N THR A 322 -5.12 1.37 16.26
CA THR A 322 -5.79 0.71 15.14
C THR A 322 -6.18 1.75 14.09
N LEU A 323 -5.83 1.50 12.83
CA LEU A 323 -5.92 2.46 11.72
C LEU A 323 -6.68 1.88 10.53
N ALA A 324 -7.41 2.73 9.81
CA ALA A 324 -7.91 2.47 8.48
C ALA A 324 -7.71 3.74 7.65
N ASP A 325 -7.41 3.58 6.37
CA ASP A 325 -7.27 4.72 5.46
C ASP A 325 -8.63 5.38 5.16
N VAL A 326 -8.65 6.32 4.22
CA VAL A 326 -9.85 7.06 3.84
C VAL A 326 -10.90 6.22 3.11
N THR A 327 -10.51 5.09 2.49
CA THR A 327 -11.44 4.15 1.83
C THR A 327 -11.92 3.04 2.77
N GLY A 328 -11.27 2.89 3.93
CA GLY A 328 -11.53 1.84 4.91
C GLY A 328 -10.66 0.61 4.72
N ASP A 329 -9.63 0.71 3.89
CA ASP A 329 -8.65 -0.34 3.63
C ASP A 329 -7.46 -0.25 4.60
N ALA A 330 -6.56 -1.23 4.48
CA ALA A 330 -5.40 -1.36 5.34
C ALA A 330 -4.37 -0.26 5.06
N VAL A 331 -3.91 0.43 6.10
CA VAL A 331 -2.83 1.41 5.99
C VAL A 331 -1.49 0.69 5.77
N VAL A 332 -0.88 0.89 4.61
CA VAL A 332 0.39 0.25 4.23
C VAL A 332 1.53 1.27 4.09
N PRO A 333 2.80 0.84 4.09
CA PRO A 333 3.91 1.71 3.72
C PRO A 333 3.74 2.30 2.30
N PRO A 334 4.13 3.56 2.07
CA PRO A 334 4.87 4.43 2.97
C PRO A 334 4.01 5.21 3.98
N LEU A 335 2.68 5.23 3.84
CA LEU A 335 1.77 5.99 4.71
C LEU A 335 1.93 5.59 6.18
N LEU A 336 1.95 4.28 6.46
CA LEU A 336 2.13 3.75 7.80
C LEU A 336 3.46 4.18 8.45
N ASP A 337 4.55 4.17 7.67
CA ASP A 337 5.88 4.52 8.17
C ASP A 337 6.03 6.02 8.40
N ASN A 338 5.45 6.84 7.53
CA ASN A 338 5.39 8.29 7.68
C ASN A 338 4.58 8.69 8.92
N LEU A 339 3.43 8.06 9.15
CA LEU A 339 2.63 8.27 10.35
C LEU A 339 3.40 7.86 11.61
N ARG A 340 4.07 6.69 11.58
CA ARG A 340 4.91 6.24 12.71
C ARG A 340 5.99 7.26 13.05
N ALA A 341 6.71 7.74 12.04
CA ALA A 341 7.77 8.74 12.22
C ALA A 341 7.22 10.07 12.77
N ALA A 342 6.07 10.53 12.28
CA ALA A 342 5.43 11.75 12.79
C ALA A 342 4.93 11.60 14.24
N ILE A 343 4.38 10.43 14.59
CA ILE A 343 4.01 10.09 15.96
C ILE A 343 5.24 10.06 16.88
N ASP A 344 6.34 9.45 16.42
CA ASP A 344 7.58 9.34 17.18
C ASP A 344 8.22 10.72 17.48
N ASP A 345 8.08 11.69 16.58
CA ASP A 345 8.55 13.07 16.79
C ASP A 345 7.67 13.84 17.79
N ALA A 346 6.37 13.55 17.84
CA ALA A 346 5.40 14.25 18.68
C ALA A 346 5.16 13.63 20.08
N ARG A 347 5.46 12.34 20.28
CA ARG A 347 5.17 11.62 21.54
C ARG A 347 6.31 11.69 22.56
N ASP A 348 6.02 11.28 23.79
CA ASP A 348 7.06 10.93 24.74
C ASP A 348 7.77 9.63 24.28
N PRO A 349 9.10 9.63 24.09
CA PRO A 349 9.84 8.46 23.63
C PRO A 349 9.71 7.23 24.52
N SER A 350 9.37 7.40 25.81
CA SER A 350 9.19 6.30 26.76
C SER A 350 7.87 5.53 26.61
N VAL A 351 6.89 6.08 25.89
CA VAL A 351 5.59 5.44 25.65
C VAL A 351 5.71 4.49 24.46
N GLU A 352 5.60 3.19 24.66
CA GLU A 352 5.59 2.24 23.55
C GLU A 352 4.28 2.38 22.74
N VAL A 353 4.40 2.46 21.42
CA VAL A 353 3.26 2.60 20.50
C VAL A 353 3.35 1.54 19.41
N VAL A 354 2.25 0.83 19.20
CA VAL A 354 2.10 -0.15 18.12
C VAL A 354 1.03 0.37 17.17
N LEU A 355 1.38 0.52 15.90
CA LEU A 355 0.45 0.88 14.84
C LEU A 355 0.04 -0.39 14.10
N ALA A 356 -1.25 -0.63 13.97
CA ALA A 356 -1.79 -1.76 13.24
C ALA A 356 -2.97 -1.33 12.38
N SER A 357 -3.06 -1.88 11.18
CA SER A 357 -4.21 -1.68 10.31
C SER A 357 -5.38 -2.54 10.75
N ALA A 358 -6.59 -2.03 10.60
CA ALA A 358 -7.81 -2.74 10.91
C ALA A 358 -8.08 -3.83 9.85
N ASP A 359 -8.59 -4.97 10.31
CA ASP A 359 -9.15 -5.98 9.41
C ASP A 359 -10.62 -5.67 9.12
N THR A 360 -10.94 -5.48 7.84
CA THR A 360 -12.33 -5.33 7.42
C THR A 360 -13.04 -6.68 7.46
N ARG A 361 -14.22 -6.70 8.11
CA ARG A 361 -15.09 -7.87 8.19
C ARG A 361 -16.43 -7.54 7.55
N THR A 362 -16.82 -8.36 6.59
CA THR A 362 -18.11 -8.26 5.90
C THR A 362 -19.11 -9.27 6.48
N PHE A 363 -20.39 -8.95 6.34
CA PHE A 363 -21.48 -9.82 6.78
C PHE A 363 -22.53 -9.96 5.69
N ARG A 364 -23.27 -11.07 5.74
CA ARG A 364 -24.42 -11.34 4.90
C ARG A 364 -25.69 -11.37 5.72
N LEU A 365 -26.76 -10.97 5.07
CA LEU A 365 -28.11 -11.07 5.61
C LEU A 365 -29.06 -11.61 4.54
N GLU A 366 -30.17 -12.18 5.00
CA GLU A 366 -31.32 -12.51 4.17
C GLU A 366 -32.56 -11.98 4.87
N ALA A 367 -33.31 -11.10 4.22
CA ALA A 367 -34.52 -10.50 4.75
C ALA A 367 -35.69 -10.66 3.77
N THR A 368 -36.87 -10.97 4.30
CA THR A 368 -38.14 -10.96 3.56
C THR A 368 -38.93 -9.71 3.94
N ILE A 369 -39.26 -8.90 2.95
CA ILE A 369 -39.99 -7.63 3.15
C ILE A 369 -41.43 -7.81 2.69
N LEU A 370 -42.37 -7.54 3.59
CA LEU A 370 -43.77 -7.31 3.23
C LEU A 370 -43.95 -5.82 2.95
N TYR A 371 -44.36 -5.49 1.73
CA TYR A 371 -44.48 -4.11 1.26
C TYR A 371 -45.93 -3.75 0.90
N ASP A 372 -46.23 -2.46 0.88
CA ASP A 372 -47.51 -1.92 0.40
C ASP A 372 -47.59 -2.10 -1.12
N PRO A 373 -48.64 -2.78 -1.66
CA PRO A 373 -48.81 -2.99 -3.10
C PRO A 373 -48.88 -1.71 -3.96
N ALA A 374 -48.99 -0.52 -3.35
CA ALA A 374 -48.88 0.76 -4.04
C ALA A 374 -47.45 1.09 -4.53
N TYR A 375 -46.42 0.45 -3.97
CA TYR A 375 -45.01 0.65 -4.31
C TYR A 375 -44.53 -0.38 -5.35
N VAL A 376 -43.54 0.02 -6.15
CA VAL A 376 -42.88 -0.87 -7.11
C VAL A 376 -41.84 -1.72 -6.36
N PRO A 377 -41.90 -3.06 -6.44
CA PRO A 377 -41.02 -3.93 -5.66
C PRO A 377 -39.53 -3.72 -5.92
N GLU A 378 -39.16 -3.54 -7.18
CA GLU A 378 -37.76 -3.37 -7.59
C GLU A 378 -37.16 -2.06 -7.07
N ASP A 379 -37.97 -0.98 -7.05
CA ASP A 379 -37.54 0.32 -6.52
C ASP A 379 -37.34 0.24 -5.00
N LEU A 380 -38.27 -0.41 -4.28
CA LEU A 380 -38.17 -0.60 -2.84
C LEU A 380 -36.98 -1.50 -2.46
N GLN A 381 -36.70 -2.53 -3.26
CA GLN A 381 -35.52 -3.36 -3.05
C GLN A 381 -34.23 -2.54 -3.20
N SER A 382 -34.12 -1.76 -4.28
CA SER A 382 -32.95 -0.90 -4.49
C SER A 382 -32.79 0.12 -3.35
N GLU A 383 -33.89 0.71 -2.87
CA GLU A 383 -33.86 1.65 -1.75
C GLU A 383 -33.44 0.98 -0.44
N ALA A 384 -33.90 -0.25 -0.19
CA ALA A 384 -33.49 -1.04 0.97
C ALA A 384 -32.01 -1.40 0.93
N GLU A 385 -31.49 -1.80 -0.23
CA GLU A 385 -30.07 -2.06 -0.43
C GLU A 385 -29.23 -0.80 -0.17
N THR A 386 -29.61 0.35 -0.73
CA THR A 386 -28.94 1.63 -0.48
C THR A 386 -28.97 2.00 1.00
N ALA A 387 -30.12 1.93 1.66
CA ALA A 387 -30.24 2.29 3.08
C ALA A 387 -29.38 1.40 3.99
N LEU A 388 -29.27 0.10 3.68
CA LEU A 388 -28.38 -0.82 4.37
C LEU A 388 -26.90 -0.50 4.09
N HIS A 389 -26.53 -0.24 2.84
CA HIS A 389 -25.17 0.17 2.49
C HIS A 389 -24.77 1.46 3.20
N ASP A 390 -25.65 2.47 3.24
CA ASP A 390 -25.39 3.73 3.93
C ASP A 390 -25.24 3.54 5.44
N ALA A 391 -26.16 2.80 6.07
CA ALA A 391 -26.18 2.58 7.52
C ALA A 391 -24.99 1.75 8.03
N PHE A 392 -24.49 0.82 7.20
CA PHE A 392 -23.37 -0.06 7.53
C PHE A 392 -22.08 0.27 6.74
N SER A 393 -22.03 1.44 6.11
CA SER A 393 -20.85 1.96 5.42
C SER A 393 -19.66 2.15 6.36
N PHE A 394 -18.45 2.20 5.78
CA PHE A 394 -17.26 2.56 6.52
C PHE A 394 -17.49 3.85 7.31
N ASP A 395 -17.96 4.92 6.67
CA ASP A 395 -18.20 6.23 7.30
C ASP A 395 -19.13 6.17 8.51
N ALA A 396 -20.26 5.46 8.39
CA ALA A 396 -21.27 5.37 9.44
C ALA A 396 -20.84 4.51 10.65
N ARG A 397 -19.91 3.56 10.46
CA ARG A 397 -19.55 2.55 11.48
C ARG A 397 -18.30 2.90 12.25
N ALA A 398 -18.32 2.77 13.57
CA ALA A 398 -17.10 2.90 14.38
C ALA A 398 -16.30 1.58 14.40
N PHE A 399 -15.01 1.67 14.70
CA PHE A 399 -14.21 0.47 14.99
C PHE A 399 -14.83 -0.34 16.12
N ALA A 400 -14.76 -1.65 15.94
CA ALA A 400 -15.31 -2.64 16.85
C ALA A 400 -16.78 -2.39 17.27
N GLN A 401 -17.61 -1.86 16.36
CA GLN A 401 -19.05 -1.71 16.58
C GLN A 401 -19.80 -2.99 16.17
N PRO A 402 -20.56 -3.63 17.07
CA PRO A 402 -21.31 -4.84 16.74
C PRO A 402 -22.46 -4.54 15.78
N VAL A 403 -22.77 -5.48 14.89
CA VAL A 403 -23.97 -5.43 14.02
C VAL A 403 -25.08 -6.21 14.69
N THR A 404 -26.28 -5.63 14.78
CA THR A 404 -27.41 -6.31 15.44
C THR A 404 -28.58 -6.48 14.49
N ALA A 405 -29.32 -7.59 14.65
CA ALA A 405 -30.54 -7.83 13.90
C ALA A 405 -31.57 -6.70 14.10
N ALA A 406 -31.64 -6.13 15.32
CA ALA A 406 -32.54 -5.03 15.63
C ALA A 406 -32.18 -3.74 14.87
N GLU A 407 -30.89 -3.46 14.67
CA GLU A 407 -30.43 -2.31 13.89
C GLU A 407 -30.81 -2.46 12.42
N ILE A 408 -30.60 -3.65 11.84
CA ILE A 408 -30.99 -3.97 10.45
C ILE A 408 -32.51 -3.83 10.28
N LEU A 409 -33.29 -4.43 11.18
CA LEU A 409 -34.76 -4.35 11.13
C LEU A 409 -35.24 -2.91 11.23
N ARG A 410 -34.61 -2.07 12.06
CA ARG A 410 -34.93 -0.65 12.16
C ARG A 410 -34.66 0.08 10.85
N VAL A 411 -33.49 -0.11 10.25
CA VAL A 411 -33.13 0.53 8.95
C VAL A 411 -34.17 0.18 7.90
N LEU A 412 -34.58 -1.08 7.81
CA LEU A 412 -35.57 -1.53 6.83
C LEU A 412 -37.00 -1.07 7.17
N HIS A 413 -37.37 -0.98 8.45
CA HIS A 413 -38.70 -0.48 8.86
C HIS A 413 -38.86 1.03 8.71
N ASP A 414 -37.76 1.79 8.70
CA ASP A 414 -37.79 3.25 8.52
C ASP A 414 -38.09 3.65 7.05
N LEU A 415 -38.12 2.70 6.11
CA LEU A 415 -38.41 2.94 4.70
C LEU A 415 -39.91 3.06 4.41
N ASP A 416 -40.26 4.02 3.56
CA ASP A 416 -41.64 4.20 3.10
C ASP A 416 -42.10 2.98 2.28
N GLY A 417 -43.34 2.53 2.53
CA GLY A 417 -43.90 1.37 1.85
C GLY A 417 -43.54 0.01 2.46
N VAL A 418 -42.66 -0.05 3.47
CA VAL A 418 -42.41 -1.28 4.24
C VAL A 418 -43.49 -1.47 5.31
N VAL A 419 -44.18 -2.61 5.27
CA VAL A 419 -45.23 -2.98 6.23
C VAL A 419 -44.69 -3.90 7.32
N ALA A 420 -43.83 -4.85 6.95
CA ALA A 420 -43.14 -5.74 7.89
C ALA A 420 -41.85 -6.28 7.27
N VAL A 421 -40.93 -6.71 8.12
CA VAL A 421 -39.65 -7.32 7.72
C VAL A 421 -39.42 -8.54 8.59
N ASP A 422 -39.04 -9.64 7.96
CA ASP A 422 -38.59 -10.86 8.61
C ASP A 422 -37.12 -11.11 8.23
N LEU A 423 -36.23 -11.16 9.23
CA LEU A 423 -34.79 -11.34 9.01
C LEU A 423 -34.45 -12.83 9.18
N ASN A 424 -34.27 -13.52 8.06
CA ASN A 424 -34.05 -14.96 7.99
C ASN A 424 -32.61 -15.37 8.30
N ALA A 425 -31.64 -14.54 7.94
CA ALA A 425 -30.22 -14.81 8.17
C ALA A 425 -29.43 -13.54 8.49
N LEU A 426 -28.41 -13.69 9.34
CA LEU A 426 -27.40 -12.67 9.65
C LEU A 426 -26.14 -13.38 10.15
N TYR A 427 -25.06 -13.31 9.38
CA TYR A 427 -23.81 -14.02 9.66
C TYR A 427 -22.60 -13.33 9.03
N LEU A 428 -21.40 -13.52 9.61
CA LEU A 428 -20.14 -13.06 9.03
C LEU A 428 -19.73 -13.96 7.86
N ASP A 429 -19.08 -13.40 6.85
CA ASP A 429 -18.67 -14.13 5.63
C ASP A 429 -17.78 -15.34 5.90
N ASP A 430 -16.97 -15.29 6.96
CA ASP A 430 -16.00 -16.31 7.36
C ASP A 430 -16.56 -17.40 8.30
N VAL A 431 -17.71 -17.19 8.93
CA VAL A 431 -18.30 -18.11 9.93
C VAL A 431 -19.31 -19.08 9.30
N GLY A 432 -19.84 -18.78 8.10
CA GLY A 432 -20.84 -19.60 7.41
C GLY A 432 -22.29 -19.30 7.85
N GLY A 433 -23.26 -19.77 7.05
CA GLY A 433 -24.67 -19.31 7.10
C GLY A 433 -25.44 -19.60 8.40
N GLY A 434 -26.36 -18.71 8.74
CA GLY A 434 -27.27 -18.86 9.88
C GLY A 434 -27.88 -17.54 10.33
N PHE A 435 -28.75 -17.60 11.34
CA PHE A 435 -29.28 -16.41 12.00
C PHE A 435 -28.53 -16.13 13.30
N SER A 436 -27.95 -14.93 13.40
CA SER A 436 -27.36 -14.40 14.63
C SER A 436 -28.11 -13.14 15.05
N ALA A 437 -28.48 -13.02 16.31
CA ALA A 437 -29.10 -11.78 16.82
C ALA A 437 -28.10 -10.61 16.89
N VAL A 438 -26.82 -10.93 17.10
CA VAL A 438 -25.70 -10.00 17.21
C VAL A 438 -24.49 -10.63 16.54
N LEU A 439 -23.84 -9.89 15.65
CA LEU A 439 -22.49 -10.17 15.18
C LEU A 439 -21.53 -9.39 16.07
N PRO A 440 -20.74 -10.06 16.93
CA PRO A 440 -19.82 -9.39 17.82
C PRO A 440 -18.71 -8.73 17.00
N ALA A 441 -18.21 -7.62 17.53
CA ALA A 441 -16.99 -7.02 17.05
C ALA A 441 -15.83 -7.46 17.95
N GLU A 442 -14.75 -7.93 17.34
CA GLU A 442 -13.48 -8.17 18.04
C GLU A 442 -12.76 -6.82 18.25
N ARG A 443 -12.08 -6.69 19.39
CA ARG A 443 -11.36 -5.47 19.79
C ARG A 443 -9.88 -5.74 19.93
#